data_AF-A0A815SN85-F1
#
_entry.id   AF-A0A815SN85-F1
#
_cell.length_a   1.000
_cell.length_b   1.000
_cell.length_c   1.000
_cell.angle_alpha   90.00
_cell.angle_beta   90.00
_cell.angle_gamma   90.00
#
_symmetry.space_group_name_H-M   'P 1'
#
loop_
_entity.id
_entity.type
_entity.pdbx_description
1 polymer ?
#
loop_
_entity_poly.entity_id
_entity_poly.type
_entity_poly.pdbx_seq_one_letter_code
_entity_poly.pdbx_strand_id
1 'polypeptide(L)'
;MAQATPSHASDRFLDADKEPNKMLLPIEGYENYPLVSLEEAVEPLKSLLHDLDVMVMISKRNSRKPKDGLTIDESAAIHLYTLQWDESQDIHRLPNISTNAKWTQYGVTVAGGHGPGDSLNQLSTPSNIYIDENRTMYITDNNRVLEWKCDATSGEVMAGGNGKGNRADQLNGPSDLFVDKSTDSMIICDWGNKRVMRWPYRNGTSGETILSNFMCSRLTMDDQGALYVSDYGKGEVRRYRTGDVYGEVVAGGNGHGNNLNQLHWPASVFVDRDRAVYVSEINNHRVVKWNENAQVGTVVAAGCGPGNNLTQLHSPRGIIVDQLGSLYVADCLNHRIMRWCKGKTEGDVIVGGNGQGNRADQLSIPAALSFDQDGNLYVVDTENHRVQRFNIV
;
A
#
# COMPACT_ATOMS: atom_id res chain seq x y z
N MET A 1 35.85 2.83 5.29
CA MET A 1 36.42 4.06 4.70
C MET A 1 36.61 3.84 3.21
N ALA A 2 35.70 4.37 2.41
CA ALA A 2 35.91 4.85 1.05
C ALA A 2 34.78 5.85 0.82
N GLN A 3 35.07 7.13 1.06
CA GLN A 3 34.16 8.22 0.72
C GLN A 3 34.14 8.32 -0.81
N ALA A 4 33.02 7.97 -1.42
CA ALA A 4 32.73 8.42 -2.77
C ALA A 4 32.41 9.92 -2.69
N THR A 5 33.38 10.75 -3.04
CA THR A 5 33.17 12.19 -3.25
C THR A 5 32.22 12.40 -4.43
N PRO A 6 31.09 13.11 -4.27
CA PRO A 6 30.26 13.51 -5.41
C PRO A 6 30.83 14.79 -6.02
N SER A 7 32.02 14.70 -6.63
CA SER A 7 32.45 15.70 -7.61
C SER A 7 31.79 15.35 -8.94
N HIS A 8 30.91 16.25 -9.43
CA HIS A 8 30.05 16.15 -10.63
C HIS A 8 28.57 15.81 -10.38
N ALA A 9 27.95 16.46 -9.39
CA ALA A 9 26.48 16.61 -9.36
C ALA A 9 25.92 17.53 -10.48
N SER A 10 26.78 18.07 -11.36
CA SER A 10 26.40 19.00 -12.44
C SER A 10 26.07 18.33 -13.77
N ASP A 11 26.35 17.03 -13.93
CA ASP A 11 26.03 16.30 -15.16
C ASP A 11 24.92 15.28 -14.89
N ARG A 12 23.65 15.67 -15.11
CA ARG A 12 22.53 14.75 -15.40
C ARG A 12 21.23 15.53 -15.71
N PHE A 13 21.19 16.18 -16.86
CA PHE A 13 19.94 16.51 -17.53
C PHE A 13 19.77 15.53 -18.68
N LEU A 14 19.10 14.41 -18.43
CA LEU A 14 18.69 13.51 -19.50
C LEU A 14 17.40 14.08 -20.10
N ASP A 15 17.45 14.38 -21.40
CA ASP A 15 16.27 14.70 -22.19
C ASP A 15 15.37 13.45 -22.20
N ALA A 16 14.12 13.59 -21.74
CA ALA A 16 13.17 12.47 -21.66
C ALA A 16 12.94 11.80 -23.03
N ASP A 17 13.27 12.49 -24.12
CA ASP A 17 13.18 11.99 -25.50
C ASP A 17 14.34 11.06 -25.92
N LYS A 18 15.39 10.84 -25.11
CA LYS A 18 16.55 10.00 -25.47
C LYS A 18 16.52 8.54 -25.01
N GLU A 19 15.58 8.13 -24.16
CA GLU A 19 15.40 6.72 -23.79
C GLU A 19 14.14 6.11 -24.45
N PRO A 20 14.26 5.22 -25.45
CA PRO A 20 13.14 4.82 -26.30
C PRO A 20 11.99 4.07 -25.62
N ASN A 21 12.17 3.57 -24.39
CA ASN A 21 11.23 2.63 -23.74
C ASN A 21 10.81 3.00 -22.31
N LYS A 22 11.10 4.21 -21.82
CA LYS A 22 10.64 4.69 -20.50
C LYS A 22 9.99 6.05 -20.66
N MET A 23 8.76 6.07 -21.18
CA MET A 23 7.95 7.29 -21.22
C MET A 23 7.52 7.60 -19.78
N LEU A 24 8.27 8.49 -19.12
CA LEU A 24 7.97 8.92 -17.77
C LEU A 24 6.83 9.96 -17.81
N LEU A 25 5.70 9.65 -17.19
CA LEU A 25 4.57 10.57 -17.09
C LEU A 25 4.92 11.77 -16.17
N PRO A 26 4.48 12.99 -16.49
CA PRO A 26 4.66 14.16 -15.65
C PRO A 26 4.04 14.01 -14.26
N ILE A 27 4.63 14.66 -13.27
CA ILE A 27 3.93 14.95 -12.00
C ILE A 27 2.91 16.05 -12.30
N GLU A 28 1.62 15.80 -12.08
CA GLU A 28 0.61 16.86 -12.07
C GLU A 28 0.53 17.50 -10.67
N GLY A 29 0.59 18.84 -10.61
CA GLY A 29 0.48 19.58 -9.35
C GLY A 29 1.24 20.90 -9.21
N TYR A 30 1.86 21.45 -10.25
CA TYR A 30 2.63 22.69 -10.14
C TYR A 30 1.92 23.90 -10.74
N GLU A 31 2.04 25.04 -10.05
CA GLU A 31 1.58 26.35 -10.50
C GLU A 31 2.41 26.84 -11.69
N ASN A 32 1.77 27.58 -12.61
CA ASN A 32 2.46 28.24 -13.70
C ASN A 32 3.18 29.49 -13.17
N TYR A 33 4.49 29.41 -13.01
CA TYR A 33 5.32 30.59 -12.76
C TYR A 33 5.88 31.14 -14.08
N PRO A 34 6.06 32.46 -14.21
CA PRO A 34 6.80 33.03 -15.32
C PRO A 34 8.25 32.54 -15.25
N LEU A 35 8.68 31.79 -16.26
CA LEU A 35 10.04 31.25 -16.37
C LEU A 35 11.02 32.39 -16.69
N VAL A 36 12.07 32.52 -15.87
CA VAL A 36 13.15 33.51 -16.04
C VAL A 36 14.50 32.84 -16.42
N SER A 37 14.70 31.56 -16.06
CA SER A 37 15.72 30.64 -16.62
C SER A 37 15.59 29.24 -15.97
N LEU A 38 16.26 28.22 -16.54
CA LEU A 38 16.27 26.85 -15.98
C LEU A 38 17.00 26.79 -14.62
N GLU A 39 18.13 27.48 -14.47
CA GLU A 39 18.84 27.59 -13.21
C GLU A 39 17.97 28.20 -12.11
N GLU A 40 17.20 29.26 -12.42
CA GLU A 40 16.32 29.92 -11.46
C GLU A 40 15.09 29.07 -11.10
N ALA A 41 14.58 28.25 -12.01
CA ALA A 41 13.45 27.36 -11.76
C ALA A 41 13.78 26.22 -10.77
N VAL A 42 15.05 25.77 -10.75
CA VAL A 42 15.50 24.67 -9.88
C VAL A 42 15.98 25.15 -8.51
N GLU A 43 16.34 26.43 -8.37
CA GLU A 43 16.91 26.95 -7.13
C GLU A 43 16.00 26.85 -5.89
N PRO A 44 14.68 27.12 -5.99
CA PRO A 44 13.75 26.86 -4.90
C PRO A 44 13.68 25.36 -4.54
N LEU A 45 13.81 24.47 -5.54
CA LEU A 45 13.73 23.02 -5.34
C LEU A 45 14.97 22.48 -4.62
N LYS A 46 16.18 23.02 -4.88
CA LYS A 46 17.41 22.59 -4.18
C LYS A 46 17.31 22.68 -2.66
N SER A 47 16.58 23.69 -2.16
CA SER A 47 16.32 23.84 -0.72
C SER A 47 15.40 22.75 -0.14
N LEU A 48 14.45 22.23 -0.95
CA LEU A 48 13.60 21.08 -0.59
C LEU A 48 14.34 19.74 -0.71
N LEU A 49 15.34 19.65 -1.58
CA LEU A 49 16.07 18.40 -1.85
C LEU A 49 17.08 18.04 -0.74
N HIS A 50 17.54 19.02 0.05
CA HIS A 50 18.55 18.81 1.09
C HIS A 50 18.07 17.90 2.24
N ASP A 51 16.75 17.75 2.41
CA ASP A 51 16.14 16.97 3.48
C ASP A 51 15.53 15.63 3.00
N LEU A 52 15.78 15.23 1.74
CA LEU A 52 15.24 13.99 1.18
C LEU A 52 16.26 12.85 1.26
N ASP A 53 15.90 11.77 1.95
CA ASP A 53 16.64 10.50 1.97
C ASP A 53 16.49 9.67 0.67
N VAL A 54 16.02 10.28 -0.42
CA VAL A 54 15.76 9.63 -1.73
C VAL A 54 16.52 10.31 -2.86
N MET A 55 16.93 9.54 -3.86
CA MET A 55 17.53 10.13 -5.06
C MET A 55 16.45 10.83 -5.87
N VAL A 56 16.59 12.14 -6.05
CA VAL A 56 15.73 12.91 -6.95
C VAL A 56 16.37 13.07 -8.31
N MET A 57 15.76 12.47 -9.33
CA MET A 57 16.14 12.70 -10.73
C MET A 57 15.32 13.84 -11.30
N ILE A 58 15.97 14.72 -12.04
CA ILE A 58 15.33 15.82 -12.76
C ILE A 58 15.37 15.48 -14.25
N SER A 59 14.22 15.43 -14.94
CA SER A 59 14.18 15.40 -16.40
C SER A 59 13.61 16.70 -16.94
N LYS A 60 14.13 17.10 -18.10
CA LYS A 60 13.58 18.21 -18.87
C LYS A 60 12.88 17.62 -20.09
N ARG A 61 11.67 18.09 -20.37
CA ARG A 61 10.94 17.79 -21.60
C ARG A 61 10.69 19.08 -22.35
N ASN A 62 11.32 19.21 -23.51
CA ASN A 62 11.18 20.36 -24.36
C ASN A 62 9.76 20.44 -24.96
N SER A 63 9.17 21.64 -24.99
CA SER A 63 7.88 21.82 -25.66
C SER A 63 8.05 21.69 -27.17
N ARG A 64 7.20 20.86 -27.78
CA ARG A 64 7.12 20.71 -29.24
C ARG A 64 6.39 21.88 -29.93
N LYS A 65 5.68 22.71 -29.15
CA LYS A 65 4.92 23.89 -29.60
C LYS A 65 4.98 24.97 -28.53
N PRO A 66 6.09 25.74 -28.43
CA PRO A 66 6.19 26.86 -27.50
C PRO A 66 5.10 27.91 -27.78
N LYS A 67 4.65 28.62 -26.74
CA LYS A 67 3.73 29.76 -26.89
C LYS A 67 4.45 30.93 -27.56
N ASP A 68 3.70 31.78 -28.26
CA ASP A 68 4.26 32.94 -28.96
C ASP A 68 5.16 33.80 -28.06
N GLY A 69 6.41 33.98 -28.50
CA GLY A 69 7.42 34.75 -27.78
C GLY A 69 8.30 33.96 -26.81
N LEU A 70 8.04 32.67 -26.58
CA LEU A 70 8.90 31.79 -25.78
C LEU A 70 9.76 30.89 -26.67
N THR A 71 10.99 30.65 -26.25
CA THR A 71 11.86 29.61 -26.81
C THR A 71 11.39 28.21 -26.39
N ILE A 72 11.92 27.18 -27.05
CA ILE A 72 11.68 25.77 -26.69
C ILE A 72 12.10 25.50 -25.23
N ASP A 73 13.20 26.11 -24.81
CA ASP A 73 13.74 26.00 -23.46
C ASP A 73 12.88 26.72 -22.42
N GLU A 74 12.40 27.92 -22.74
CA GLU A 74 11.47 28.69 -21.90
C GLU A 74 10.05 28.09 -21.86
N SER A 75 9.77 27.10 -22.70
CA SER A 75 8.51 26.35 -22.70
C SER A 75 8.67 24.91 -22.21
N ALA A 76 9.83 24.52 -21.69
CA ALA A 76 10.08 23.15 -21.26
C ALA A 76 9.35 22.82 -19.95
N ALA A 77 8.90 21.56 -19.82
CA ALA A 77 8.42 21.01 -18.57
C ALA A 77 9.59 20.37 -17.82
N ILE A 78 9.71 20.66 -16.52
CA ILE A 78 10.65 20.00 -15.61
C ILE A 78 9.87 18.93 -14.84
N HIS A 79 10.36 17.70 -14.86
CA HIS A 79 9.83 16.60 -14.06
C HIS A 79 10.82 16.23 -12.97
N LEU A 80 10.30 15.96 -11.78
CA LEU A 80 11.06 15.39 -10.68
C LEU A 80 10.66 13.92 -10.52
N TYR A 81 11.59 13.05 -10.17
CA TYR A 81 11.30 11.65 -9.85
C TYR A 81 11.99 11.29 -8.55
N THR A 82 11.25 10.73 -7.61
CA THR A 82 11.82 10.07 -6.43
C THR A 82 12.10 8.61 -6.77
N LEU A 83 13.35 8.21 -6.61
CA LEU A 83 13.83 6.86 -6.89
C LEU A 83 14.41 6.23 -5.64
N GLN A 84 14.22 4.92 -5.50
CA GLN A 84 14.84 4.12 -4.45
C GLN A 84 15.63 2.96 -5.07
N TRP A 85 16.82 2.70 -4.51
CA TRP A 85 17.56 1.46 -4.76
C TRP A 85 16.93 0.33 -3.95
N ASP A 86 16.65 -0.80 -4.58
CA ASP A 86 16.34 -2.02 -3.84
C ASP A 86 17.61 -2.81 -3.47
N GLU A 87 17.41 -3.93 -2.79
CA GLU A 87 18.48 -4.83 -2.36
C GLU A 87 19.28 -5.44 -3.53
N SER A 88 18.73 -5.48 -4.76
CA SER A 88 19.44 -5.93 -5.96
C SER A 88 20.20 -4.81 -6.68
N GLN A 89 20.24 -3.60 -6.11
CA GLN A 89 20.72 -2.40 -6.77
C GLN A 89 19.94 -2.04 -8.03
N ASP A 90 18.66 -2.40 -8.10
CA ASP A 90 17.75 -1.93 -9.13
C ASP A 90 17.04 -0.65 -8.65
N ILE A 91 16.77 0.23 -9.63
CA ILE A 91 16.16 1.54 -9.40
C ILE A 91 14.65 1.41 -9.62
N HIS A 92 13.86 1.65 -8.58
CA HIS A 92 12.40 1.61 -8.65
C HIS A 92 11.76 2.97 -8.39
N ARG A 93 10.65 3.23 -9.08
CA ARG A 93 9.83 4.44 -8.93
C ARG A 93 8.98 4.33 -7.67
N LEU A 94 8.95 5.39 -6.88
CA LEU A 94 8.05 5.49 -5.73
C LEU A 94 6.68 6.01 -6.20
N PRO A 95 5.56 5.50 -5.66
CA PRO A 95 4.24 6.04 -5.97
C PRO A 95 4.22 7.52 -5.61
N ASN A 96 4.04 8.38 -6.60
CA ASN A 96 4.12 9.82 -6.41
C ASN A 96 2.76 10.37 -5.96
N ILE A 97 2.41 10.08 -4.71
CA ILE A 97 1.16 10.54 -4.12
C ILE A 97 1.45 11.84 -3.36
N SER A 98 1.09 12.97 -3.97
CA SER A 98 1.24 14.27 -3.30
C SER A 98 0.24 14.42 -2.15
N THR A 99 0.50 15.33 -1.22
CA THR A 99 -0.43 15.63 -0.10
C THR A 99 -1.82 16.08 -0.58
N ASN A 100 -1.91 16.61 -1.81
CA ASN A 100 -3.14 17.09 -2.43
C ASN A 100 -3.67 16.14 -3.51
N ALA A 101 -3.07 14.95 -3.66
CA ALA A 101 -3.47 13.96 -4.65
C ALA A 101 -4.96 13.67 -4.54
N LYS A 102 -5.59 13.51 -5.70
CA LYS A 102 -6.99 13.13 -5.83
C LYS A 102 -7.08 11.91 -6.72
N TRP A 103 -8.19 11.20 -6.61
CA TRP A 103 -8.50 10.07 -7.46
C TRP A 103 -9.82 10.30 -8.18
N THR A 104 -9.98 9.67 -9.33
CA THR A 104 -11.28 9.57 -10.00
C THR A 104 -12.30 9.04 -9.00
N GLN A 105 -13.52 9.58 -9.03
CA GLN A 105 -14.57 9.13 -8.11
C GLN A 105 -15.32 7.89 -8.62
N TYR A 106 -15.23 7.62 -9.92
CA TYR A 106 -15.77 6.42 -10.55
C TYR A 106 -14.65 5.40 -10.74
N GLY A 107 -14.78 4.26 -10.07
CA GLY A 107 -13.86 3.14 -10.16
C GLY A 107 -14.12 2.27 -11.38
N VAL A 108 -13.07 1.61 -11.84
CA VAL A 108 -13.13 0.56 -12.87
C VAL A 108 -12.95 -0.78 -12.16
N THR A 109 -13.86 -1.72 -12.40
CA THR A 109 -13.68 -3.09 -11.90
C THR A 109 -12.55 -3.77 -12.67
N VAL A 110 -11.50 -4.18 -11.98
CA VAL A 110 -10.28 -4.77 -12.57
C VAL A 110 -10.08 -6.25 -12.23
N ALA A 111 -10.80 -6.76 -11.23
CA ALA A 111 -10.90 -8.19 -10.92
C ALA A 111 -12.26 -8.51 -10.29
N GLY A 112 -12.76 -9.72 -10.52
CA GLY A 112 -14.09 -10.15 -10.07
C GLY A 112 -15.24 -9.44 -10.78
N GLY A 113 -16.33 -9.14 -10.07
CA GLY A 113 -17.49 -8.44 -10.63
C GLY A 113 -18.47 -9.33 -11.44
N HIS A 114 -18.22 -10.63 -11.50
CA HIS A 114 -19.08 -11.63 -12.16
C HIS A 114 -19.95 -12.42 -11.17
N GLY A 115 -20.32 -11.76 -10.06
CA GLY A 115 -21.00 -12.39 -8.92
C GLY A 115 -20.06 -13.20 -8.03
N PRO A 116 -20.54 -13.62 -6.84
CA PRO A 116 -19.76 -14.43 -5.92
C PRO A 116 -19.53 -15.83 -6.48
N GLY A 117 -18.30 -16.32 -6.44
CA GLY A 117 -18.00 -17.71 -6.78
C GLY A 117 -16.52 -18.03 -6.90
N ASP A 118 -16.25 -19.30 -7.21
CA ASP A 118 -14.89 -19.85 -7.31
C ASP A 118 -14.42 -20.02 -8.77
N SER A 119 -15.16 -19.52 -9.76
CA SER A 119 -14.65 -19.44 -11.13
C SER A 119 -13.45 -18.48 -11.20
N LEU A 120 -12.58 -18.64 -12.21
CA LEU A 120 -11.36 -17.83 -12.32
C LEU A 120 -11.63 -16.34 -12.61
N ASN A 121 -12.80 -15.99 -13.13
CA ASN A 121 -13.25 -14.61 -13.30
C ASN A 121 -14.14 -14.12 -12.14
N GLN A 122 -14.32 -14.91 -11.08
CA GLN A 122 -15.13 -14.58 -9.92
C GLN A 122 -14.26 -14.42 -8.68
N LEU A 123 -14.72 -13.57 -7.76
CA LEU A 123 -14.25 -13.51 -6.38
C LEU A 123 -15.46 -13.81 -5.50
N SER A 124 -15.26 -14.33 -4.29
CA SER A 124 -16.36 -14.60 -3.35
C SER A 124 -16.25 -13.75 -2.10
N THR A 125 -15.10 -13.74 -1.44
CA THR A 125 -14.86 -12.96 -0.22
C THR A 125 -13.43 -12.41 -0.25
N PRO A 126 -13.10 -11.54 -1.22
CA PRO A 126 -11.73 -11.07 -1.35
C PRO A 126 -11.37 -10.21 -0.12
N SER A 127 -10.22 -10.47 0.49
CA SER A 127 -9.84 -9.94 1.81
C SER A 127 -8.61 -9.03 1.80
N ASN A 128 -7.66 -9.27 0.90
CA ASN A 128 -6.46 -8.47 0.67
C ASN A 128 -6.15 -8.41 -0.84
N ILE A 129 -5.40 -7.37 -1.21
CA ILE A 129 -4.68 -7.29 -2.47
C ILE A 129 -3.22 -6.88 -2.22
N TYR A 130 -2.29 -7.53 -2.93
CA TYR A 130 -0.91 -7.09 -3.13
C TYR A 130 -0.71 -6.79 -4.63
N ILE A 131 0.04 -5.75 -4.97
CA ILE A 131 0.28 -5.34 -6.36
C ILE A 131 1.79 -5.24 -6.59
N ASP A 132 2.28 -5.91 -7.63
CA ASP A 132 3.68 -5.85 -8.02
C ASP A 132 3.97 -4.68 -8.99
N GLU A 133 5.25 -4.53 -9.35
CA GLU A 133 5.76 -3.55 -10.31
C GLU A 133 5.16 -3.65 -11.72
N ASN A 134 4.65 -4.82 -12.09
CA ASN A 134 4.02 -5.08 -13.38
C ASN A 134 2.51 -4.82 -13.36
N ARG A 135 1.98 -4.31 -12.24
CA ARG A 135 0.54 -4.16 -11.96
C ARG A 135 -0.21 -5.50 -11.97
N THR A 136 0.49 -6.59 -11.68
CA THR A 136 -0.12 -7.88 -11.38
C THR A 136 -0.67 -7.84 -9.97
N MET A 137 -1.94 -8.20 -9.83
CA MET A 137 -2.63 -8.23 -8.54
C MET A 137 -2.59 -9.65 -7.99
N TYR A 138 -2.32 -9.77 -6.70
CA TYR A 138 -2.41 -11.01 -5.94
C TYR A 138 -3.49 -10.83 -4.90
N ILE A 139 -4.58 -11.59 -5.04
CA ILE A 139 -5.81 -11.39 -4.27
C ILE A 139 -6.07 -12.63 -3.42
N THR A 140 -6.19 -12.47 -2.11
CA THR A 140 -6.70 -13.53 -1.22
C THR A 140 -8.22 -13.60 -1.33
N ASP A 141 -8.76 -14.79 -1.60
CA ASP A 141 -10.20 -15.01 -1.80
C ASP A 141 -10.61 -16.42 -1.36
N ASN A 142 -11.66 -16.55 -0.54
CA ASN A 142 -12.23 -17.82 -0.08
C ASN A 142 -11.18 -18.81 0.51
N ASN A 143 -10.66 -19.74 -0.28
CA ASN A 143 -9.65 -20.74 0.10
C ASN A 143 -8.43 -20.74 -0.84
N ARG A 144 -8.16 -19.60 -1.49
CA ARG A 144 -7.14 -19.48 -2.54
C ARG A 144 -6.49 -18.10 -2.56
N VAL A 145 -5.36 -18.04 -3.25
CA VAL A 145 -4.74 -16.80 -3.72
C VAL A 145 -4.78 -16.81 -5.25
N LEU A 146 -5.29 -15.75 -5.83
CA LEU A 146 -5.36 -15.56 -7.28
C LEU A 146 -4.31 -14.55 -7.73
N GLU A 147 -3.55 -14.89 -8.77
CA GLU A 147 -2.82 -13.92 -9.58
C GLU A 147 -3.74 -13.38 -10.67
N TRP A 148 -3.77 -12.07 -10.84
CA TRP A 148 -4.56 -11.39 -11.85
C TRP A 148 -3.69 -10.37 -12.57
N LYS A 149 -3.26 -10.73 -13.78
CA LYS A 149 -2.39 -9.87 -14.61
C LYS A 149 -3.12 -8.60 -15.03
N CYS A 150 -2.35 -7.54 -15.30
CA CYS A 150 -2.88 -6.29 -15.83
C CYS A 150 -3.77 -6.57 -17.05
N ASP A 151 -4.98 -6.00 -17.06
CA ASP A 151 -5.99 -6.12 -18.12
C ASP A 151 -6.51 -7.55 -18.39
N ALA A 152 -6.18 -8.54 -17.55
CA ALA A 152 -6.75 -9.88 -17.64
C ALA A 152 -8.23 -9.88 -17.26
N THR A 153 -9.00 -10.79 -17.85
CA THR A 153 -10.43 -10.98 -17.53
C THR A 153 -10.70 -12.08 -16.50
N SER A 154 -9.66 -12.83 -16.13
CA SER A 154 -9.69 -13.90 -15.12
C SER A 154 -8.32 -14.04 -14.47
N GLY A 155 -8.29 -14.51 -13.23
CA GLY A 155 -7.06 -14.85 -12.53
C GLY A 155 -6.62 -16.30 -12.73
N GLU A 156 -5.46 -16.62 -12.15
CA GLU A 156 -4.88 -17.96 -12.05
C GLU A 156 -4.64 -18.30 -10.57
N VAL A 157 -4.90 -19.54 -10.15
CA VAL A 157 -4.69 -19.93 -8.75
C VAL A 157 -3.20 -20.13 -8.50
N MET A 158 -2.63 -19.31 -7.60
CA MET A 158 -1.22 -19.38 -7.21
C MET A 158 -0.99 -20.18 -5.93
N ALA A 159 -1.94 -20.16 -5.00
CA ALA A 159 -1.88 -20.92 -3.76
C ALA A 159 -3.28 -21.36 -3.32
N GLY A 160 -3.35 -22.50 -2.63
CA GLY A 160 -4.61 -23.09 -2.19
C GLY A 160 -5.45 -23.61 -3.36
N GLY A 161 -6.76 -23.38 -3.33
CA GLY A 161 -7.69 -23.85 -4.37
C GLY A 161 -8.01 -25.36 -4.34
N ASN A 162 -7.26 -26.17 -3.59
CA ASN A 162 -7.48 -27.61 -3.44
C ASN A 162 -8.53 -27.97 -2.37
N GLY A 163 -9.59 -27.16 -2.28
CA GLY A 163 -10.59 -27.22 -1.22
C GLY A 163 -10.15 -26.56 0.09
N LYS A 164 -11.12 -26.32 0.97
CA LYS A 164 -10.90 -25.71 2.29
C LYS A 164 -10.33 -26.77 3.25
N GLY A 165 -9.16 -26.52 3.82
CA GLY A 165 -8.52 -27.46 4.74
C GLY A 165 -7.14 -26.97 5.21
N ASN A 166 -6.42 -27.81 5.93
CA ASN A 166 -5.16 -27.45 6.61
C ASN A 166 -3.92 -28.20 6.08
N ARG A 167 -4.05 -28.94 4.97
CA ARG A 167 -2.90 -29.55 4.30
C ARG A 167 -1.94 -28.47 3.76
N ALA A 168 -0.74 -28.89 3.38
CA ALA A 168 0.28 -28.00 2.80
C ALA A 168 -0.16 -27.36 1.47
N ASP A 169 -1.07 -28.00 0.74
CA ASP A 169 -1.63 -27.56 -0.54
C ASP A 169 -3.01 -26.85 -0.39
N GLN A 170 -3.48 -26.61 0.83
CA GLN A 170 -4.80 -26.06 1.13
C GLN A 170 -4.71 -24.79 1.97
N LEU A 171 -5.65 -23.88 1.74
CA LEU A 171 -5.88 -22.69 2.57
C LEU A 171 -7.31 -22.70 3.10
N ASN A 172 -7.56 -21.89 4.12
CA ASN A 172 -8.85 -21.75 4.78
C ASN A 172 -9.05 -20.28 5.18
N GLY A 173 -9.67 -19.49 4.30
CA GLY A 173 -9.88 -18.07 4.55
C GLY A 173 -8.57 -17.30 4.68
N PRO A 174 -7.71 -17.28 3.64
CA PRO A 174 -6.52 -16.45 3.71
C PRO A 174 -6.94 -14.98 3.84
N SER A 175 -6.38 -14.28 4.81
CA SER A 175 -6.75 -12.90 5.16
C SER A 175 -5.79 -11.86 4.58
N ASP A 176 -4.58 -12.29 4.25
CA ASP A 176 -3.51 -11.41 3.83
C ASP A 176 -2.39 -12.14 3.10
N LEU A 177 -1.67 -11.42 2.25
CA LEU A 177 -0.45 -11.90 1.60
C LEU A 177 0.50 -10.74 1.25
N PHE A 178 1.79 -11.05 1.14
CA PHE A 178 2.73 -10.27 0.31
C PHE A 178 3.74 -11.22 -0.37
N VAL A 179 4.41 -10.70 -1.39
CA VAL A 179 5.51 -11.40 -2.08
C VAL A 179 6.84 -10.97 -1.46
N ASP A 180 7.56 -11.93 -0.87
CA ASP A 180 8.96 -11.79 -0.45
C ASP A 180 9.87 -12.16 -1.62
N LYS A 181 10.35 -11.15 -2.33
CA LYS A 181 11.24 -11.32 -3.49
C LYS A 181 12.61 -11.87 -3.12
N SER A 182 13.10 -11.60 -1.90
CA SER A 182 14.41 -12.05 -1.44
C SER A 182 14.49 -13.58 -1.35
N THR A 183 13.35 -14.22 -1.09
CA THR A 183 13.23 -15.68 -0.97
C THR A 183 12.40 -16.32 -2.08
N ASP A 184 12.00 -15.56 -3.11
CA ASP A 184 11.11 -15.98 -4.20
C ASP A 184 9.85 -16.70 -3.66
N SER A 185 9.22 -16.12 -2.63
CA SER A 185 8.10 -16.75 -1.92
C SER A 185 6.98 -15.77 -1.58
N MET A 186 5.76 -16.29 -1.43
CA MET A 186 4.62 -15.57 -0.90
C MET A 186 4.46 -15.92 0.58
N ILE A 187 4.26 -14.91 1.41
CA ILE A 187 3.92 -15.10 2.82
C ILE A 187 2.42 -14.85 2.98
N ILE A 188 1.69 -15.85 3.47
CA ILE A 188 0.22 -15.87 3.48
C ILE A 188 -0.28 -16.03 4.91
N CYS A 189 -1.14 -15.11 5.37
CA CYS A 189 -1.96 -15.34 6.57
C CYS A 189 -3.08 -16.32 6.21
N ASP A 190 -3.03 -17.55 6.74
CA ASP A 190 -4.08 -18.55 6.58
C ASP A 190 -4.98 -18.55 7.83
N TRP A 191 -5.81 -17.51 7.94
CA TRP A 191 -6.52 -17.13 9.16
C TRP A 191 -7.37 -18.26 9.75
N GLY A 192 -8.13 -18.97 8.91
CA GLY A 192 -9.00 -20.06 9.37
C GLY A 192 -8.24 -21.27 9.90
N ASN A 193 -6.97 -21.44 9.53
CA ASN A 193 -6.08 -22.46 10.07
C ASN A 193 -5.14 -21.94 11.17
N LYS A 194 -5.24 -20.65 11.55
CA LYS A 194 -4.44 -19.99 12.58
C LYS A 194 -2.93 -20.16 12.37
N ARG A 195 -2.49 -19.98 11.12
CA ARG A 195 -1.09 -20.12 10.73
C ARG A 195 -0.66 -19.06 9.72
N VAL A 196 0.65 -18.88 9.61
CA VAL A 196 1.29 -18.16 8.50
C VAL A 196 2.04 -19.18 7.67
N MET A 197 1.85 -19.13 6.36
CA MET A 197 2.51 -20.02 5.41
C MET A 197 3.52 -19.25 4.56
N ARG A 198 4.63 -19.92 4.24
CA ARG A 198 5.49 -19.55 3.13
C ARG A 198 5.16 -20.46 1.94
N TRP A 199 4.85 -19.88 0.81
CA TRP A 199 4.49 -20.60 -0.41
C TRP A 199 5.45 -20.22 -1.53
N PRO A 200 5.97 -21.14 -2.36
CA PRO A 200 6.85 -20.77 -3.46
C PRO A 200 6.14 -19.82 -4.43
N TYR A 201 6.75 -18.68 -4.76
CA TYR A 201 6.13 -17.68 -5.63
C TYR A 201 5.94 -18.21 -7.05
N ARG A 202 6.84 -19.10 -7.51
CA ARG A 202 6.82 -19.68 -8.85
C ARG A 202 6.74 -21.19 -8.79
N ASN A 203 5.85 -21.77 -9.60
CA ASN A 203 5.66 -23.23 -9.76
C ASN A 203 5.43 -24.00 -8.45
N GLY A 204 4.91 -23.35 -7.40
CA GLY A 204 4.65 -23.96 -6.10
C GLY A 204 3.31 -24.69 -6.06
N THR A 205 3.32 -25.98 -5.70
CA THR A 205 2.09 -26.77 -5.51
C THR A 205 1.62 -26.84 -4.06
N SER A 206 2.47 -26.44 -3.11
CA SER A 206 2.20 -26.47 -1.67
C SER A 206 3.14 -25.51 -0.94
N GLY A 207 2.73 -25.04 0.24
CA GLY A 207 3.54 -24.21 1.12
C GLY A 207 3.95 -24.91 2.41
N GLU A 208 4.82 -24.25 3.17
CA GLU A 208 5.26 -24.65 4.51
C GLU A 208 4.64 -23.75 5.58
N THR A 209 4.32 -24.31 6.75
CA THR A 209 3.87 -23.49 7.89
C THR A 209 5.09 -22.89 8.58
N ILE A 210 5.20 -21.56 8.59
CA ILE A 210 6.31 -20.85 9.24
C ILE A 210 5.93 -20.33 10.63
N LEU A 211 4.65 -20.05 10.89
CA LEU A 211 4.14 -19.68 12.20
C LEU A 211 2.82 -20.42 12.47
N SER A 212 2.62 -20.88 13.70
CA SER A 212 1.42 -21.64 14.14
C SER A 212 0.77 -21.01 15.36
N ASN A 213 -0.50 -21.35 15.62
CA ASN A 213 -1.28 -20.82 16.76
C ASN A 213 -1.37 -19.29 16.77
N PHE A 214 -1.57 -18.73 15.58
CA PHE A 214 -1.58 -17.30 15.34
C PHE A 214 -2.84 -16.92 14.56
N MET A 215 -3.74 -16.14 15.14
CA MET A 215 -4.93 -15.65 14.42
C MET A 215 -4.53 -14.45 13.54
N CYS A 216 -3.77 -14.75 12.48
CA CYS A 216 -3.14 -13.78 11.59
C CYS A 216 -4.18 -12.96 10.84
N SER A 217 -4.43 -11.73 11.26
CA SER A 217 -5.33 -10.82 10.55
C SER A 217 -4.64 -10.19 9.34
N ARG A 218 -3.40 -9.75 9.53
CA ARG A 218 -2.59 -9.07 8.52
C ARG A 218 -1.11 -9.22 8.87
N LEU A 219 -0.25 -9.05 7.89
CA LEU A 219 1.19 -9.11 8.03
C LEU A 219 1.88 -8.13 7.07
N THR A 220 3.11 -7.78 7.37
CA THR A 220 3.95 -6.94 6.52
C THR A 220 5.43 -7.25 6.79
N MET A 221 6.32 -6.80 5.94
CA MET A 221 7.76 -6.97 6.09
C MET A 221 8.45 -5.62 5.97
N ASP A 222 9.44 -5.37 6.84
CA ASP A 222 10.28 -4.18 6.71
C ASP A 222 11.44 -4.39 5.72
N ASP A 223 12.19 -3.33 5.43
CA ASP A 223 13.32 -3.34 4.51
C ASP A 223 14.54 -4.12 5.01
N GLN A 224 14.49 -4.69 6.21
CA GLN A 224 15.51 -5.59 6.76
C GLN A 224 15.03 -7.06 6.76
N GLY A 225 13.87 -7.33 6.17
CA GLY A 225 13.29 -8.66 6.10
C GLY A 225 12.62 -9.13 7.40
N ALA A 226 12.38 -8.24 8.37
CA ALA A 226 11.64 -8.62 9.58
C ALA A 226 10.14 -8.67 9.29
N LEU A 227 9.52 -9.80 9.63
CA LEU A 227 8.10 -10.06 9.45
C LEU A 227 7.31 -9.53 10.65
N TYR A 228 6.30 -8.70 10.40
CA TYR A 228 5.36 -8.19 11.39
C TYR A 228 4.02 -8.85 11.15
N VAL A 229 3.40 -9.36 12.22
CA VAL A 229 2.15 -10.11 12.12
C VAL A 229 1.18 -9.63 13.20
N SER A 230 -0.04 -9.26 12.83
CA SER A 230 -1.10 -8.90 13.77
C SER A 230 -1.90 -10.13 14.21
N ASP A 231 -1.90 -10.40 15.51
CA ASP A 231 -2.69 -11.49 16.12
C ASP A 231 -4.02 -10.94 16.61
N TYR A 232 -5.08 -11.22 15.86
CA TYR A 232 -6.45 -10.84 16.21
C TYR A 232 -6.86 -11.34 17.59
N GLY A 233 -6.49 -12.59 17.92
CA GLY A 233 -6.94 -13.28 19.11
C GLY A 233 -6.22 -12.80 20.37
N LYS A 234 -4.97 -12.38 20.24
CA LYS A 234 -4.16 -11.90 21.37
C LYS A 234 -4.15 -10.39 21.55
N GLY A 235 -4.57 -9.62 20.54
CA GLY A 235 -4.52 -8.15 20.62
C GLY A 235 -3.07 -7.65 20.65
N GLU A 236 -2.24 -8.17 19.75
CA GLU A 236 -0.83 -7.81 19.66
C GLU A 236 -0.32 -7.82 18.22
N VAL A 237 0.75 -7.09 17.96
CA VAL A 237 1.58 -7.24 16.77
C VAL A 237 2.93 -7.79 17.21
N ARG A 238 3.38 -8.85 16.54
CA ARG A 238 4.71 -9.43 16.76
C ARG A 238 5.63 -9.17 15.57
N ARG A 239 6.89 -8.87 15.87
CA ARG A 239 8.01 -8.80 14.91
C ARG A 239 8.86 -10.06 15.01
N TYR A 240 9.15 -10.68 13.88
CA TYR A 240 10.02 -11.85 13.74
C TYR A 240 11.18 -11.50 12.80
N ARG A 241 12.40 -11.55 13.32
CA ARG A 241 13.64 -11.46 12.55
C ARG A 241 14.07 -12.85 12.12
N THR A 242 15.00 -12.92 11.17
CA THR A 242 15.60 -14.18 10.73
C THR A 242 16.15 -14.97 11.92
N GLY A 243 15.62 -16.18 12.14
CA GLY A 243 16.00 -17.06 13.25
C GLY A 243 15.15 -16.94 14.51
N ASP A 244 14.22 -15.98 14.58
CA ASP A 244 13.32 -15.85 15.73
C ASP A 244 12.32 -17.02 15.80
N VAL A 245 12.15 -17.57 17.00
CA VAL A 245 11.17 -18.64 17.27
C VAL A 245 9.85 -18.08 17.83
N TYR A 246 9.93 -17.04 18.66
CA TYR A 246 8.76 -16.51 19.40
C TYR A 246 8.29 -15.14 18.92
N GLY A 247 9.16 -14.37 18.24
CA GLY A 247 8.93 -12.98 17.90
C GLY A 247 8.81 -12.07 19.13
N GLU A 248 9.05 -10.78 18.90
CA GLU A 248 8.94 -9.72 19.89
C GLU A 248 7.59 -9.00 19.76
N VAL A 249 6.91 -8.73 20.87
CA VAL A 249 5.71 -7.90 20.85
C VAL A 249 6.12 -6.44 20.65
N VAL A 250 5.66 -5.83 19.56
CA VAL A 250 6.00 -4.45 19.16
C VAL A 250 4.81 -3.49 19.22
N ALA A 251 3.59 -4.01 19.37
CA ALA A 251 2.39 -3.22 19.68
C ALA A 251 1.37 -4.09 20.45
N GLY A 252 0.65 -3.48 21.39
CA GLY A 252 -0.34 -4.20 22.22
C GLY A 252 0.29 -5.16 23.23
N GLY A 253 -0.23 -6.38 23.33
CA GLY A 253 0.30 -7.44 24.21
C GLY A 253 -0.14 -7.36 25.67
N ASN A 254 -0.95 -6.36 26.03
CA ASN A 254 -1.48 -6.16 27.39
C ASN A 254 -2.97 -6.56 27.50
N GLY A 255 -3.40 -7.52 26.68
CA GLY A 255 -4.79 -7.96 26.55
C GLY A 255 -5.67 -7.00 25.73
N HIS A 256 -6.91 -7.44 25.48
CA HIS A 256 -7.89 -6.65 24.73
C HIS A 256 -8.40 -5.47 25.56
N GLY A 257 -8.32 -4.26 25.00
CA GLY A 257 -8.80 -3.06 25.67
C GLY A 257 -8.58 -1.79 24.85
N ASN A 258 -8.95 -0.64 25.42
CA ASN A 258 -8.90 0.66 24.75
C ASN A 258 -7.75 1.57 25.27
N ASN A 259 -6.96 1.10 26.22
CA ASN A 259 -5.77 1.82 26.68
C ASN A 259 -4.72 1.89 25.56
N LEU A 260 -3.79 2.86 25.63
CA LEU A 260 -2.79 3.06 24.57
C LEU A 260 -1.70 1.98 24.52
N ASN A 261 -1.57 1.13 25.54
CA ASN A 261 -0.73 -0.07 25.53
C ASN A 261 -1.51 -1.36 25.17
N GLN A 262 -2.79 -1.25 24.81
CA GLN A 262 -3.66 -2.36 24.46
C GLN A 262 -4.14 -2.21 23.02
N LEU A 263 -4.48 -3.36 22.41
CA LEU A 263 -5.17 -3.43 21.12
C LEU A 263 -6.46 -4.21 21.30
N HIS A 264 -7.50 -3.87 20.56
CA HIS A 264 -8.74 -4.64 20.52
C HIS A 264 -9.10 -5.00 19.08
N TRP A 265 -8.93 -6.29 18.75
CA TRP A 265 -9.15 -6.84 17.41
C TRP A 265 -8.36 -6.09 16.32
N PRO A 266 -7.02 -6.18 16.33
CA PRO A 266 -6.19 -5.55 15.32
C PRO A 266 -6.52 -6.15 13.94
N ALA A 267 -6.92 -5.31 12.98
CA ALA A 267 -7.32 -5.74 11.64
C ALA A 267 -6.19 -5.70 10.63
N SER A 268 -5.32 -4.70 10.72
CA SER A 268 -4.24 -4.46 9.76
C SER A 268 -3.00 -3.95 10.47
N VAL A 269 -1.84 -4.21 9.90
CA VAL A 269 -0.54 -3.71 10.35
C VAL A 269 0.19 -3.11 9.15
N PHE A 270 0.81 -1.96 9.36
CA PHE A 270 1.75 -1.35 8.42
C PHE A 270 2.99 -0.90 9.19
N VAL A 271 4.17 -1.00 8.58
CA VAL A 271 5.44 -0.56 9.17
C VAL A 271 6.08 0.46 8.25
N ASP A 272 6.38 1.65 8.78
CA ASP A 272 7.09 2.69 8.03
C ASP A 272 8.63 2.49 8.09
N ARG A 273 9.37 3.33 7.36
CA ARG A 273 10.85 3.26 7.31
C ARG A 273 11.53 3.55 8.65
N ASP A 274 10.86 4.27 9.54
CA ASP A 274 11.33 4.52 10.91
C ASP A 274 11.01 3.34 11.84
N ARG A 275 10.55 2.21 11.27
CA ARG A 275 10.08 0.99 11.96
C ARG A 275 8.94 1.27 12.94
N ALA A 276 8.18 2.33 12.70
CA ALA A 276 6.99 2.58 13.47
C ALA A 276 5.82 1.73 12.95
N VAL A 277 5.11 1.12 13.88
CA VAL A 277 4.04 0.16 13.62
C VAL A 277 2.70 0.88 13.70
N TYR A 278 1.95 0.87 12.61
CA TYR A 278 0.58 1.36 12.54
C TYR A 278 -0.37 0.17 12.61
N VAL A 279 -1.41 0.29 13.43
CA VAL A 279 -2.40 -0.78 13.61
C VAL A 279 -3.80 -0.19 13.55
N SER A 280 -4.66 -0.73 12.68
CA SER A 280 -6.08 -0.43 12.71
C SER A 280 -6.81 -1.39 13.65
N GLU A 281 -7.76 -0.86 14.42
CA GLU A 281 -8.51 -1.60 15.42
C GLU A 281 -9.99 -1.61 15.08
N ILE A 282 -10.55 -2.81 14.89
CA ILE A 282 -11.97 -2.96 14.52
C ILE A 282 -12.85 -2.42 15.63
N ASN A 283 -12.63 -2.85 16.88
CA ASN A 283 -13.55 -2.57 17.99
C ASN A 283 -13.33 -1.19 18.62
N ASN A 284 -12.09 -0.69 18.60
CA ASN A 284 -11.77 0.65 19.11
C ASN A 284 -11.98 1.75 18.05
N HIS A 285 -12.28 1.37 16.80
CA HIS A 285 -12.59 2.28 15.69
C HIS A 285 -11.52 3.37 15.49
N ARG A 286 -10.26 2.97 15.53
CA ARG A 286 -9.11 3.88 15.48
C ARG A 286 -7.92 3.26 14.77
N VAL A 287 -6.96 4.11 14.41
CA VAL A 287 -5.61 3.68 14.02
C VAL A 287 -4.62 4.24 15.02
N VAL A 288 -3.71 3.39 15.50
CA VAL A 288 -2.72 3.74 16.50
C VAL A 288 -1.32 3.45 15.95
N LYS A 289 -0.38 4.37 16.20
CA LYS A 289 1.03 4.29 15.83
C LYS A 289 1.88 4.01 17.06
N TRP A 290 2.77 3.03 16.99
CA TRP A 290 3.84 2.79 17.95
C TRP A 290 5.17 3.10 17.27
N ASN A 291 5.92 4.06 17.81
CA ASN A 291 7.31 4.23 17.40
C ASN A 291 8.14 3.04 17.88
N GLU A 292 9.30 2.81 17.28
CA GLU A 292 10.15 1.69 17.68
C GLU A 292 10.46 1.71 19.18
N ASN A 293 10.30 0.56 19.84
CA ASN A 293 10.48 0.36 21.29
C ASN A 293 9.49 1.12 22.20
N ALA A 294 8.46 1.77 21.65
CA ALA A 294 7.44 2.46 22.43
C ALA A 294 6.60 1.48 23.26
N GLN A 295 6.34 1.83 24.53
CA GLN A 295 5.50 1.03 25.43
C GLN A 295 4.00 1.31 25.28
N VAL A 296 3.66 2.47 24.70
CA VAL A 296 2.29 2.93 24.42
C VAL A 296 2.24 3.49 23.01
N GLY A 297 1.08 3.35 22.38
CA GLY A 297 0.81 3.90 21.07
C GLY A 297 0.26 5.33 21.15
N THR A 298 0.23 5.98 20.00
CA THR A 298 -0.40 7.29 19.79
C THR A 298 -1.53 7.13 18.78
N VAL A 299 -2.73 7.59 19.10
CA VAL A 299 -3.84 7.56 18.14
C VAL A 299 -3.52 8.54 17.01
N VAL A 300 -3.49 8.04 15.77
CA VAL A 300 -3.16 8.83 14.56
C VAL A 300 -4.36 9.02 13.63
N ALA A 301 -5.44 8.27 13.83
CA ALA A 301 -6.73 8.53 13.20
C ALA A 301 -7.88 8.05 14.11
N ALA A 302 -8.93 8.87 14.17
CA ALA A 302 -10.14 8.65 14.97
C ALA A 302 -9.90 8.44 16.47
N GLY A 303 -10.56 7.47 17.11
CA GLY A 303 -10.44 7.19 18.56
C GLY A 303 -11.56 7.71 19.46
N CYS A 304 -12.57 8.40 18.90
CA CYS A 304 -13.71 8.92 19.65
C CYS A 304 -14.97 8.03 19.55
N GLY A 305 -14.79 6.72 19.32
CA GLY A 305 -15.89 5.77 19.05
C GLY A 305 -16.34 5.75 17.58
N PRO A 306 -17.29 4.85 17.23
CA PRO A 306 -17.72 4.69 15.85
C PRO A 306 -18.51 5.91 15.37
N GLY A 307 -18.35 6.26 14.09
CA GLY A 307 -19.12 7.32 13.45
C GLY A 307 -18.65 7.56 12.02
N ASN A 308 -19.34 8.47 11.32
CA ASN A 308 -19.08 8.79 9.92
C ASN A 308 -18.55 10.22 9.69
N ASN A 309 -18.31 10.98 10.76
CA ASN A 309 -17.63 12.28 10.68
C ASN A 309 -16.19 12.13 10.17
N LEU A 310 -15.57 13.23 9.74
CA LEU A 310 -14.18 13.22 9.24
C LEU A 310 -13.13 12.97 10.34
N THR A 311 -13.53 13.02 11.62
CA THR A 311 -12.72 12.64 12.78
C THR A 311 -13.01 11.24 13.29
N GLN A 312 -13.89 10.48 12.62
CA GLN A 312 -14.34 9.17 13.08
C GLN A 312 -14.18 8.11 11.99
N LEU A 313 -14.03 6.87 12.45
CA LEU A 313 -14.02 5.67 11.64
C LEU A 313 -15.10 4.72 12.16
N HIS A 314 -15.52 3.76 11.35
CA HIS A 314 -16.38 2.67 11.77
C HIS A 314 -15.80 1.32 11.29
N SER A 315 -15.19 0.62 12.24
CA SER A 315 -14.55 -0.69 12.05
C SER A 315 -13.48 -0.67 10.94
N PRO A 316 -12.46 0.18 11.05
CA PRO A 316 -11.43 0.31 10.03
C PRO A 316 -10.68 -1.02 9.82
N ARG A 317 -10.34 -1.33 8.57
CA ARG A 317 -9.64 -2.55 8.18
C ARG A 317 -8.27 -2.24 7.59
N GLY A 318 -8.05 -2.49 6.30
CA GLY A 318 -6.76 -2.26 5.65
C GLY A 318 -6.27 -0.83 5.82
N ILE A 319 -4.97 -0.69 6.08
CA ILE A 319 -4.28 0.60 6.14
C ILE A 319 -3.01 0.57 5.29
N ILE A 320 -2.64 1.74 4.77
CA ILE A 320 -1.36 1.99 4.12
C ILE A 320 -0.88 3.37 4.57
N VAL A 321 0.42 3.54 4.78
CA VAL A 321 1.02 4.86 5.00
C VAL A 321 1.93 5.17 3.81
N ASP A 322 1.76 6.34 3.21
CA ASP A 322 2.66 6.80 2.15
C ASP A 322 3.98 7.34 2.72
N GLN A 323 4.88 7.74 1.83
CA GLN A 323 6.20 8.25 2.22
C GLN A 323 6.18 9.65 2.84
N LEU A 324 5.10 10.40 2.65
CA LEU A 324 4.86 11.69 3.28
C LEU A 324 4.28 11.50 4.70
N GLY A 325 3.99 10.25 5.10
CA GLY A 325 3.37 9.91 6.37
C GLY A 325 1.85 10.07 6.36
N SER A 326 1.21 10.18 5.20
CA SER A 326 -0.24 10.19 5.09
C SER A 326 -0.77 8.78 5.25
N LEU A 327 -1.73 8.62 6.15
CA LEU A 327 -2.39 7.35 6.46
C LEU A 327 -3.66 7.21 5.64
N TYR A 328 -3.78 6.10 4.92
CA TYR A 328 -4.96 5.71 4.17
C TYR A 328 -5.65 4.55 4.86
N VAL A 329 -6.97 4.62 5.00
CA VAL A 329 -7.75 3.66 5.79
C VAL A 329 -8.98 3.21 5.01
N ALA A 330 -9.17 1.90 4.91
CA ALA A 330 -10.44 1.32 4.54
C ALA A 330 -11.43 1.44 5.71
N ASP A 331 -12.28 2.47 5.66
CA ASP A 331 -13.31 2.74 6.66
C ASP A 331 -14.55 1.88 6.38
N CYS A 332 -14.41 0.62 6.77
CA CYS A 332 -15.18 -0.51 6.25
C CYS A 332 -16.70 -0.36 6.38
N LEU A 333 -17.21 -0.02 7.56
CA LEU A 333 -18.67 0.09 7.78
C LEU A 333 -19.24 1.46 7.39
N ASN A 334 -18.37 2.40 6.99
CA ASN A 334 -18.78 3.64 6.34
C ASN A 334 -18.63 3.58 4.81
N HIS A 335 -18.22 2.44 4.25
CA HIS A 335 -18.20 2.20 2.80
C HIS A 335 -17.35 3.23 2.02
N ARG A 336 -16.19 3.59 2.57
CA ARG A 336 -15.32 4.64 2.03
C ARG A 336 -13.85 4.36 2.31
N ILE A 337 -12.97 5.01 1.54
CA ILE A 337 -11.55 5.11 1.85
C ILE A 337 -11.26 6.53 2.34
N MET A 338 -10.58 6.63 3.48
CA MET A 338 -10.21 7.87 4.12
C MET A 338 -8.69 8.10 4.05
N ARG A 339 -8.26 9.36 4.02
CA ARG A 339 -6.85 9.77 4.13
C ARG A 339 -6.66 10.77 5.28
N TRP A 340 -5.69 10.53 6.16
CA TRP A 340 -5.17 11.50 7.12
C TRP A 340 -3.77 11.90 6.74
N CYS A 341 -3.58 13.15 6.30
CA CYS A 341 -2.23 13.69 6.11
C CYS A 341 -1.52 13.85 7.46
N LYS A 342 -0.19 13.71 7.48
CA LYS A 342 0.63 13.79 8.70
C LYS A 342 0.30 15.05 9.52
N GLY A 343 -0.04 14.86 10.79
CA GLY A 343 -0.36 15.94 11.73
C GLY A 343 -1.78 16.52 11.61
N LYS A 344 -2.63 16.02 10.70
CA LYS A 344 -4.05 16.42 10.63
C LYS A 344 -4.88 15.66 11.66
N THR A 345 -5.87 16.34 12.23
CA THR A 345 -6.84 15.77 13.19
C THR A 345 -8.08 15.21 12.51
N GLU A 346 -8.37 15.65 11.28
CA GLU A 346 -9.49 15.20 10.45
C GLU A 346 -8.93 14.56 9.18
N GLY A 347 -9.65 13.57 8.64
CA GLY A 347 -9.33 12.92 7.39
C GLY A 347 -10.19 13.43 6.24
N ASP A 348 -9.75 13.12 5.03
CA ASP A 348 -10.49 13.36 3.79
C ASP A 348 -11.09 12.06 3.27
N VAL A 349 -12.34 12.09 2.79
CA VAL A 349 -12.86 10.99 1.96
C VAL A 349 -12.20 11.08 0.59
N ILE A 350 -11.47 10.05 0.17
CA ILE A 350 -10.79 10.05 -1.14
C ILE A 350 -11.57 9.31 -2.22
N VAL A 351 -12.26 8.22 -1.87
CA VAL A 351 -13.21 7.48 -2.74
C VAL A 351 -14.30 6.82 -1.89
N GLY A 352 -15.46 6.57 -2.49
CA GLY A 352 -16.63 6.02 -1.80
C GLY A 352 -17.34 7.04 -0.91
N GLY A 353 -18.11 6.58 0.08
CA GLY A 353 -18.90 7.45 0.96
C GLY A 353 -20.24 7.91 0.37
N ASN A 354 -20.58 7.47 -0.84
CA ASN A 354 -21.87 7.74 -1.52
C ASN A 354 -22.96 6.71 -1.15
N GLY A 355 -22.92 6.22 0.09
CA GLY A 355 -23.73 5.10 0.57
C GLY A 355 -23.19 3.73 0.15
N GLN A 356 -23.67 2.69 0.83
CA GLN A 356 -23.40 1.30 0.47
C GLN A 356 -24.06 0.97 -0.87
N GLY A 357 -23.31 0.37 -1.80
CA GLY A 357 -23.85 -0.07 -3.08
C GLY A 357 -22.77 -0.58 -4.03
N ASN A 358 -23.17 -0.90 -5.27
CA ASN A 358 -22.31 -1.53 -6.28
C ASN A 358 -22.04 -0.65 -7.52
N ARG A 359 -22.47 0.63 -7.49
CA ARG A 359 -22.13 1.60 -8.54
C ARG A 359 -20.62 1.88 -8.52
N ALA A 360 -20.10 2.50 -9.59
CA ALA A 360 -18.67 2.79 -9.73
C ALA A 360 -18.15 3.80 -8.69
N ASP A 361 -19.02 4.64 -8.13
CA ASP A 361 -18.75 5.62 -7.08
C ASP A 361 -19.15 5.15 -5.67
N GLN A 362 -19.55 3.88 -5.55
CA GLN A 362 -19.97 3.25 -4.30
C GLN A 362 -19.07 2.05 -3.97
N LEU A 363 -18.97 1.77 -2.67
CA LEU A 363 -18.28 0.62 -2.11
C LEU A 363 -19.24 -0.14 -1.17
N SER A 364 -18.91 -1.38 -0.88
CA SER A 364 -19.63 -2.24 0.05
C SER A 364 -18.62 -3.04 0.89
N ILE A 365 -18.42 -2.61 2.15
CA ILE A 365 -17.50 -3.24 3.11
C ILE A 365 -16.08 -3.37 2.51
N PRO A 366 -15.42 -2.26 2.13
CA PRO A 366 -14.06 -2.34 1.61
C PRO A 366 -13.11 -2.90 2.69
N ALA A 367 -12.38 -3.96 2.37
CA ALA A 367 -11.50 -4.62 3.33
C ALA A 367 -10.04 -4.16 3.26
N ALA A 368 -9.58 -3.83 2.06
CA ALA A 368 -8.18 -3.51 1.79
C ALA A 368 -8.05 -2.48 0.67
N LEU A 369 -6.88 -1.87 0.63
CA LEU A 369 -6.45 -0.95 -0.40
C LEU A 369 -4.98 -1.20 -0.73
N SER A 370 -4.56 -0.87 -1.95
CA SER A 370 -3.17 -0.82 -2.39
C SER A 370 -2.98 0.27 -3.43
N PHE A 371 -1.75 0.73 -3.61
CA PHE A 371 -1.37 1.61 -4.70
C PHE A 371 -0.50 0.85 -5.71
N ASP A 372 -0.61 1.21 -7.00
CA ASP A 372 0.42 0.86 -7.97
C ASP A 372 1.54 1.93 -8.00
N GLN A 373 2.58 1.69 -8.80
CA GLN A 373 3.72 2.60 -8.95
C GLN A 373 3.34 3.96 -9.56
N ASP A 374 2.19 4.05 -10.24
CA ASP A 374 1.68 5.29 -10.81
C ASP A 374 0.84 6.08 -9.80
N GLY A 375 0.56 5.51 -8.61
CA GLY A 375 -0.25 6.12 -7.57
C GLY A 375 -1.75 5.86 -7.72
N ASN A 376 -2.18 4.99 -8.64
CA ASN A 376 -3.58 4.60 -8.75
C ASN A 376 -3.98 3.76 -7.55
N LEU A 377 -5.19 4.01 -7.04
CA LEU A 377 -5.73 3.34 -5.86
C LEU A 377 -6.52 2.11 -6.29
N TYR A 378 -6.21 0.96 -5.70
CA TYR A 378 -6.97 -0.27 -5.83
C TYR A 378 -7.66 -0.57 -4.51
N VAL A 379 -8.95 -0.89 -4.56
CA VAL A 379 -9.77 -1.16 -3.38
C VAL A 379 -10.38 -2.55 -3.50
N VAL A 380 -10.19 -3.37 -2.49
CA VAL A 380 -10.89 -4.65 -2.34
C VAL A 380 -12.28 -4.37 -1.79
N ASP A 381 -13.26 -4.41 -2.69
CA ASP A 381 -14.67 -4.09 -2.45
C ASP A 381 -15.44 -5.38 -2.12
N THR A 382 -15.22 -5.90 -0.91
CA THR A 382 -15.44 -7.30 -0.54
C THR A 382 -16.87 -7.80 -0.78
N GLU A 383 -17.89 -7.07 -0.33
CA GLU A 383 -19.29 -7.50 -0.48
C GLU A 383 -19.83 -7.26 -1.90
N ASN A 384 -19.10 -6.53 -2.74
CA ASN A 384 -19.37 -6.46 -4.17
C ASN A 384 -18.53 -7.48 -4.96
N HIS A 385 -17.76 -8.33 -4.29
CA HIS A 385 -17.01 -9.43 -4.90
C HIS A 385 -16.08 -8.98 -6.03
N ARG A 386 -15.41 -7.84 -5.83
CA ARG A 386 -14.58 -7.19 -6.86
C ARG A 386 -13.40 -6.42 -6.29
N VAL A 387 -12.46 -6.10 -7.17
CA VAL A 387 -11.45 -5.06 -6.95
C VAL A 387 -11.75 -3.89 -7.88
N GLN A 388 -11.79 -2.68 -7.34
CA GLN A 388 -11.95 -1.45 -8.11
C GLN A 388 -10.64 -0.65 -8.17
N ARG A 389 -10.28 -0.15 -9.35
CA ARG A 389 -9.19 0.80 -9.57
C ARG A 389 -9.73 2.22 -9.75
N PHE A 390 -9.13 3.18 -9.07
CA PHE A 390 -9.37 4.60 -9.20
C PHE A 390 -8.07 5.27 -9.63
N ASN A 391 -8.10 6.03 -10.73
CA ASN A 391 -6.90 6.64 -11.27
C ASN A 391 -6.56 7.90 -10.49
N ILE A 392 -5.28 8.16 -10.27
CA ILE A 392 -4.84 9.45 -9.72
C ILE A 392 -5.12 10.58 -10.75
N VAL A 393 -5.51 11.77 -10.29
CA VAL A 393 -5.87 12.95 -11.10
C VAL A 393 -5.19 14.22 -10.66
#